data_AF-A0A4Q3RLE5-F1
#
_entry.id   AF-A0A4Q3RLE5-F1
#
_cell.length_a   1.000
_cell.length_b   1.000
_cell.length_c   1.000
_cell.angle_alpha   90.00
_cell.angle_beta   90.00
_cell.angle_gamma   90.00
#
_symmetry.space_group_name_H-M   'P 1'
#
loop_
_entity.id
_entity.type
_entity.pdbx_description
1 polymer ?
#
loop_
_entity_poly.entity_id
_entity_poly.type
_entity_poly.pdbx_seq_one_letter_code
_entity_poly.pdbx_strand_id
1 'polypeptide(L)'
;MSLYTLKSTVILPSIKSPQRLRIEECTNTSLLAWMGSTTEEDVVKRLANDHLAFVAYMNNIPAAFGWMARGKATIGELGHELVLPIGNRYLWNFRTMEAFRGLGIYPALLHYII
;
A
#
# COMPACT_ATOMS: atom_id res chain seq x y z
N MET A 1 -16.95 0.27 -1.43
CA MET A 1 -15.61 0.87 -1.55
C MET A 1 -15.69 2.05 -2.49
N SER A 2 -15.08 3.18 -2.16
CA SER A 2 -14.93 4.29 -3.09
C SER A 2 -13.58 4.16 -3.79
N LEU A 3 -13.59 4.05 -5.12
CA LEU A 3 -12.39 4.14 -5.93
C LEU A 3 -12.07 5.63 -6.14
N TYR A 4 -10.86 6.05 -5.80
CA TYR A 4 -10.37 7.40 -6.06
C TYR A 4 -9.35 7.35 -7.19
N THR A 5 -9.41 8.32 -8.10
CA THR A 5 -8.42 8.49 -9.17
C THR A 5 -7.77 9.86 -9.00
N LEU A 6 -6.46 9.86 -8.79
CA LEU A 6 -5.65 11.07 -8.66
C LEU A 6 -4.91 11.29 -9.98
N LYS A 7 -4.97 12.51 -10.50
CA LYS A 7 -4.11 12.92 -11.62
C LYS A 7 -2.74 13.32 -11.08
N SER A 8 -1.70 13.13 -11.87
CA SER A 8 -0.33 13.55 -11.53
C SER A 8 -0.18 15.05 -11.28
N THR A 9 -1.14 15.87 -11.73
CA THR A 9 -1.18 17.31 -11.52
C THR A 9 -1.89 17.74 -10.23
N VAL A 10 -2.42 16.79 -9.45
CA VAL A 10 -3.07 17.09 -8.18
C VAL A 10 -2.01 17.44 -7.15
N ILE A 11 -2.13 18.64 -6.59
CA ILE A 11 -1.34 19.04 -5.42
C ILE A 11 -1.97 18.39 -4.19
N LEU A 12 -1.28 17.44 -3.59
CA LEU A 12 -1.71 16.84 -2.34
C LEU A 12 -1.51 17.83 -1.19
N PRO A 13 -2.43 17.87 -0.21
CA PRO A 13 -2.24 18.69 0.98
C PRO A 13 -0.99 18.23 1.72
N SER A 14 -0.21 19.17 2.26
CA SER A 14 0.95 18.85 3.07
C SER A 14 0.54 18.07 4.31
N ILE A 15 1.22 16.95 4.57
CA ILE A 15 0.96 16.08 5.72
C ILE A 15 2.13 16.21 6.68
N LYS A 16 1.82 16.46 7.96
CA LYS A 16 2.83 16.37 9.01
C LYS A 16 3.12 14.91 9.31
N SER A 17 4.22 14.40 8.78
CA SER A 17 4.67 13.03 9.07
C SER A 17 4.88 12.84 10.59
N PRO A 18 4.33 11.77 11.19
CA PRO A 18 4.59 11.43 12.58
C PRO A 18 6.08 11.31 12.88
N GLN A 19 6.52 11.80 14.04
CA GLN A 19 7.92 11.67 14.45
C GLN A 19 8.29 10.20 14.57
N ARG A 20 9.46 9.81 14.03
CA ARG A 20 9.99 8.43 13.99
C ARG A 20 9.23 7.47 13.08
N LEU A 21 8.46 7.99 12.13
CA LEU A 21 7.87 7.20 11.05
C LEU A 21 8.95 6.89 10.02
N ARG A 22 9.09 5.62 9.68
CA ARG A 22 9.95 5.14 8.60
C ARG A 22 9.10 4.35 7.62
N ILE A 23 9.19 4.65 6.32
CA ILE A 23 8.46 3.93 5.28
C ILE A 23 9.48 3.35 4.31
N GLU A 24 9.29 2.10 3.91
CA GLU A 24 10.14 1.44 2.93
C GLU A 24 9.36 0.44 2.08
N GLU A 25 9.89 0.14 0.90
CA GLU A 25 9.46 -1.02 0.13
C GLU A 25 9.82 -2.30 0.91
N CYS A 26 8.93 -3.28 0.89
CA CYS A 26 9.08 -4.52 1.64
C CYS A 26 8.78 -5.73 0.77
N THR A 27 9.66 -6.74 0.84
CA THR A 27 9.51 -8.04 0.16
C THR A 27 9.44 -9.21 1.14
N ASN A 28 9.44 -8.95 2.46
CA ASN A 28 9.33 -9.98 3.49
C ASN A 28 7.91 -10.59 3.46
N THR A 29 7.82 -11.82 2.95
CA THR A 29 6.54 -12.49 2.69
C THR A 29 5.75 -12.76 3.96
N SER A 30 6.39 -13.29 5.00
CA SER A 30 5.77 -13.58 6.29
C SER A 30 5.20 -12.33 6.95
N LEU A 31 5.94 -11.21 6.92
CA LEU A 31 5.48 -9.93 7.47
C LEU A 31 4.25 -9.41 6.72
N LEU A 32 4.30 -9.40 5.39
CA LEU A 32 3.20 -8.92 4.55
C LEU A 32 1.96 -9.81 4.67
N ALA A 33 2.14 -11.12 4.78
CA ALA A 33 1.06 -12.08 4.99
C ALA A 33 0.36 -11.82 6.34
N TRP A 34 1.14 -11.65 7.41
CA TRP A 34 0.64 -11.31 8.74
C TRP A 34 -0.13 -9.98 8.75
N MET A 35 0.48 -8.90 8.24
CA MET A 35 -0.17 -7.59 8.22
C MET A 35 -1.43 -7.61 7.35
N GLY A 36 -1.39 -8.32 6.23
CA GLY A 36 -2.48 -8.40 5.27
C GLY A 36 -3.56 -9.42 5.58
N SER A 37 -3.42 -10.21 6.64
CA SER A 37 -4.32 -11.31 6.97
C SER A 37 -4.57 -12.23 5.75
N THR A 38 -3.48 -12.56 5.05
CA THR A 38 -3.46 -13.40 3.84
C THR A 38 -2.34 -14.43 3.97
N THR A 39 -2.16 -15.30 2.98
CA THR A 39 -1.11 -16.33 3.03
C THR A 39 0.18 -15.84 2.37
N GLU A 40 1.32 -16.47 2.70
CA GLU A 40 2.59 -16.14 2.06
C GLU A 40 2.57 -16.45 0.56
N GLU A 41 1.87 -17.51 0.14
CA GLU A 41 1.74 -17.87 -1.27
C GLU A 41 1.07 -16.76 -2.08
N ASP A 42 0.04 -16.12 -1.52
CA ASP A 42 -0.63 -15.01 -2.19
C ASP A 42 0.24 -13.75 -2.23
N VAL A 43 1.07 -13.51 -1.20
CA VAL A 43 2.07 -12.45 -1.21
C VAL A 43 3.12 -12.70 -2.30
N VAL A 44 3.64 -13.92 -2.39
CA VAL A 44 4.61 -14.33 -3.42
C VAL A 44 4.03 -14.13 -4.82
N LYS A 45 2.78 -14.52 -5.06
CA LYS A 45 2.10 -14.28 -6.35
C LYS A 45 2.02 -12.79 -6.70
N ARG A 46 1.71 -11.92 -5.72
CA ARG A 46 1.65 -10.46 -5.94
C ARG A 46 3.02 -9.91 -6.33
N LEU A 47 4.06 -10.27 -5.58
CA LEU A 47 5.43 -9.84 -5.86
C LEU A 47 5.91 -10.33 -7.23
N ALA A 48 5.60 -11.59 -7.59
CA ALA A 48 5.91 -12.15 -8.91
C ALA A 48 5.18 -11.46 -10.06
N ASN A 49 4.03 -10.85 -9.80
CA ASN A 49 3.27 -10.01 -10.75
C ASN A 49 3.73 -8.54 -10.74
N ASP A 50 4.97 -8.27 -10.30
CA ASP A 50 5.60 -6.95 -10.31
C ASP A 50 4.89 -5.90 -9.43
N HIS A 51 4.11 -6.37 -8.45
CA HIS A 51 3.48 -5.50 -7.46
C HIS A 51 4.48 -5.17 -6.36
N LEU A 52 4.48 -3.91 -5.92
CA LEU A 52 5.27 -3.45 -4.79
C LEU A 52 4.42 -3.41 -3.52
N ALA A 53 5.02 -3.76 -2.39
CA ALA A 53 4.44 -3.51 -1.08
C ALA A 53 5.28 -2.49 -0.32
N PHE A 54 4.61 -1.61 0.42
CA PHE A 54 5.26 -0.64 1.29
C PHE A 54 4.81 -0.87 2.72
N VAL A 55 5.76 -0.83 3.66
CA VAL A 55 5.49 -0.94 5.09
C VAL A 55 5.95 0.35 5.78
N ALA A 56 5.05 0.89 6.59
CA ALA A 56 5.32 1.98 7.50
C ALA A 56 5.61 1.42 8.90
N TYR A 57 6.74 1.81 9.46
CA TYR A 57 7.21 1.44 10.79
C TYR A 57 7.15 2.65 11.72
N MET A 58 6.56 2.45 12.89
CA MET A 58 6.54 3.43 13.98
C MET A 58 7.42 2.93 15.11
N ASN A 59 8.49 3.65 15.44
CA ASN A 59 9.49 3.19 16.42
C ASN A 59 10.00 1.77 16.09
N ASN A 60 10.28 1.49 14.81
CA ASN A 60 10.68 0.17 14.29
C ASN A 60 9.64 -0.96 14.41
N ILE A 61 8.41 -0.66 14.80
CA ILE A 61 7.30 -1.63 14.83
C ILE A 61 6.46 -1.46 13.55
N PRO A 62 6.16 -2.54 12.79
CA PRO A 62 5.28 -2.46 11.63
C PRO A 62 3.90 -1.91 12.02
N ALA A 63 3.54 -0.76 11.49
CA ALA A 63 2.37 0.01 11.90
C ALA A 63 1.30 0.13 10.81
N ALA A 64 1.71 0.21 9.55
CA ALA A 64 0.80 0.14 8.41
C ALA A 64 1.48 -0.46 7.19
N PHE A 65 0.68 -0.93 6.23
CA PHE A 65 1.19 -1.35 4.93
C PHE A 65 0.17 -1.07 3.83
N GLY A 66 0.61 -1.17 2.57
CA GLY A 66 -0.24 -1.12 1.40
C GLY A 66 0.46 -1.65 0.16
N TRP A 67 -0.32 -1.93 -0.88
CA TRP A 67 0.16 -2.46 -2.15
C TRP A 67 0.04 -1.44 -3.28
N MET A 68 0.98 -1.52 -4.23
CA MET A 68 0.98 -0.77 -5.48
C MET A 68 1.20 -1.71 -6.68
N ALA A 69 0.38 -1.56 -7.70
CA ALA A 69 0.34 -2.45 -8.86
C ALA A 69 0.93 -1.71 -10.03
N ARG A 70 1.67 -2.46 -10.84
CA ARG A 70 2.27 -1.99 -12.08
C ARG A 70 1.73 -2.86 -13.22
N GLY A 71 1.30 -2.22 -14.31
CA GLY A 71 0.86 -2.89 -15.54
C GLY A 71 -0.49 -3.60 -15.47
N LYS A 72 -0.75 -4.43 -14.45
CA LYS A 72 -2.04 -5.11 -14.25
C LYS A 72 -2.48 -5.01 -12.80
N ALA A 73 -3.78 -4.91 -12.59
CA ALA A 73 -4.39 -5.08 -11.28
C ALA A 73 -5.66 -5.93 -11.39
N THR A 74 -5.97 -6.67 -10.32
CA THR A 74 -7.20 -7.44 -10.21
C THR A 74 -8.06 -6.81 -9.13
N ILE A 75 -9.32 -6.50 -9.46
CA ILE A 75 -10.33 -6.10 -8.48
C ILE A 75 -11.11 -7.36 -8.14
N GLY A 76 -10.73 -8.01 -7.04
CA GLY A 76 -11.24 -9.31 -6.65
C GLY A 76 -12.76 -9.32 -6.43
N GLU A 77 -13.31 -8.24 -5.89
CA GLU A 77 -14.74 -8.09 -5.61
C GLU A 77 -15.61 -8.06 -6.88
N LEU A 78 -14.99 -7.78 -8.04
CA LEU A 78 -15.68 -7.66 -9.32
C LEU A 78 -15.27 -8.77 -10.31
N GLY A 79 -14.32 -9.64 -9.95
CA GLY A 79 -13.78 -10.64 -10.88
C GLY A 79 -13.16 -10.02 -12.15
N HIS A 80 -12.70 -8.77 -12.07
CA HIS A 80 -12.18 -8.04 -13.23
C HIS A 80 -10.68 -7.79 -13.12
N GLU A 81 -9.99 -8.02 -14.24
CA GLU A 81 -8.62 -7.56 -14.45
C GLU A 81 -8.64 -6.24 -15.21
N LEU A 82 -7.78 -5.32 -14.80
CA LEU A 82 -7.55 -4.05 -15.47
C LEU A 82 -6.09 -3.93 -15.89
N VAL A 83 -5.88 -3.53 -17.14
CA VAL A 83 -4.55 -3.16 -17.64
C VAL A 83 -4.33 -1.69 -17.29
N LEU A 84 -3.27 -1.41 -16.53
CA LEU A 84 -2.87 -0.06 -16.16
C LEU A 84 -2.01 0.53 -17.29
N PRO A 85 -2.42 1.68 -17.88
CA PRO A 85 -1.58 2.41 -18.80
C PRO A 85 -0.22 2.76 -18.19
N ILE A 86 0.79 2.94 -19.04
CA ILE A 86 2.12 3.37 -18.61
C ILE A 86 2.00 4.66 -17.77
N GLY A 87 2.68 4.67 -16.62
CA GLY A 87 2.63 5.77 -15.66
C GLY A 87 1.49 5.69 -14.64
N ASN A 88 0.44 4.89 -14.88
CA ASN A 88 -0.63 4.71 -13.90
C ASN A 88 -0.27 3.63 -12.87
N ARG A 89 -0.79 3.79 -11.66
CA ARG A 89 -0.63 2.87 -10.54
C ARG A 89 -1.98 2.64 -9.90
N TYR A 90 -2.18 1.43 -9.39
CA TYR A 90 -3.34 1.10 -8.57
C TYR A 90 -2.86 0.78 -7.16
N LEU A 91 -3.45 1.45 -6.17
CA LEU A 91 -3.14 1.33 -4.76
C LEU A 91 -4.27 0.56 -4.06
N TRP A 92 -3.96 -0.53 -3.37
CA TRP A 92 -4.99 -1.35 -2.69
C TRP A 92 -4.52 -1.99 -1.39
N ASN A 93 -5.50 -2.56 -0.69
CA ASN A 93 -5.34 -3.37 0.53
C ASN A 93 -4.44 -2.69 1.57
N PHE A 94 -4.69 -1.40 1.79
CA PHE A 94 -4.01 -0.65 2.84
C PHE A 94 -4.62 -1.00 4.20
N ARG A 95 -3.76 -1.18 5.19
CA ARG A 95 -4.19 -1.38 6.57
C ARG A 95 -3.24 -0.69 7.52
N THR A 96 -3.81 0.02 8.49
CA THR A 96 -3.11 0.46 9.70
C THR A 96 -3.49 -0.48 10.84
N MET A 97 -2.48 -1.03 11.50
CA MET A 97 -2.63 -1.87 12.69
C MET A 97 -3.38 -1.09 13.77
N GLU A 98 -4.24 -1.76 14.53
CA GLU A 98 -5.21 -1.12 15.43
C GLU A 98 -4.57 -0.13 16.42
N ALA A 99 -3.45 -0.53 17.03
CA ALA A 99 -2.70 0.28 17.98
C ALA A 99 -2.14 1.59 17.40
N PHE A 100 -2.11 1.75 16.08
CA PHE A 100 -1.50 2.89 15.40
C PHE A 100 -2.50 3.72 14.57
N ARG A 101 -3.80 3.41 14.66
CA ARG A 101 -4.85 4.17 13.97
C ARG A 101 -4.98 5.57 14.56
N GLY A 102 -5.45 6.52 13.74
CA GLY A 102 -5.62 7.92 14.16
C GLY A 102 -4.33 8.75 14.25
N LEU A 103 -3.15 8.13 14.07
CA LEU A 103 -1.86 8.82 14.16
C LEU A 103 -1.38 9.47 12.85
N GLY A 104 -2.20 9.50 11.79
CA GLY A 104 -1.81 10.08 10.49
C GLY A 104 -0.86 9.21 9.66
N ILE A 105 -0.61 7.95 10.05
CA ILE A 105 0.31 7.04 9.34
C ILE A 105 -0.20 6.67 7.95
N TYR A 106 -1.49 6.37 7.79
CA TYR A 106 -2.05 6.01 6.48
C TYR A 106 -1.92 7.14 5.44
N PRO A 107 -2.31 8.40 5.75
CA PRO A 107 -2.06 9.52 4.85
C PRO A 107 -0.57 9.71 4.53
N ALA A 108 0.33 9.58 5.52
CA ALA A 108 1.78 9.67 5.29
C ALA A 108 2.30 8.56 4.37
N LEU A 109 1.79 7.33 4.53
CA LEU A 109 2.12 6.20 3.67
C LEU A 109 1.63 6.42 2.22
N LEU A 110 0.40 6.91 2.03
CA LEU A 110 -0.08 7.25 0.69
C LEU A 110 0.77 8.33 0.03
N HIS A 111 1.10 9.39 0.76
CA HIS A 111 1.90 10.51 0.24
C HIS A 111 3.36 10.10 -0.04
N TYR A 112 3.86 9.02 0.55
CA TYR A 112 5.17 8.46 0.21
C TYR A 112 5.15 7.71 -1.13
N ILE A 113 4.02 7.08 -1.48
CA ILE A 113 3.91 6.21 -2.66
C ILE A 113 3.53 7.00 -3.93
N ILE A 114 2.75 8.08 -3.77
CA ILE A 114 2.25 8.95 -4.87
C ILE A 114 3.27 10.05 -5.17
#